data_AF-A0A412ITT3-F1
#
_entry.id   AF-A0A412ITT3-F1
#
_cell.length_a   1.000
_cell.length_b   1.000
_cell.length_c   1.000
_cell.angle_alpha   90.00
_cell.angle_beta   90.00
_cell.angle_gamma   90.00
#
_symmetry.space_group_name_H-M   'P 1'
#
loop_
_entity.id
_entity.type
_entity.pdbx_description
1 polymer ?
#
loop_
_entity_poly.entity_id
_entity_poly.type
_entity_poly.pdbx_seq_one_letter_code
_entity_poly.pdbx_strand_id
1 'polypeptide(L)'
;MLVLECEKTGTRYELGYGGFEMLRWKVAQIHGKALRKVQDAFTTPLFAYMADGRKQFYMKHLKGALCRMQANGEISEGAARFIGQPYCKGTLSAKNCNEIYEKIKGYEDELNYALADHSEMHFQDFSALLKECVANNAALVWSDVEEG
;
A
#
# COMPACT_ATOMS: atom_id res chain seq x y z
N MET A 1 -10.64 -11.40 0.56
CA MET A 1 -10.54 -10.41 -0.55
C MET A 1 -10.36 -9.03 0.08
N LEU A 2 -9.62 -8.12 -0.56
CA LEU A 2 -9.38 -6.76 -0.05
C LEU A 2 -9.99 -5.73 -1.01
N VAL A 3 -10.59 -4.67 -0.48
CA VAL A 3 -11.11 -3.55 -1.28
C VAL A 3 -10.22 -2.35 -1.05
N LEU A 4 -9.81 -1.67 -2.13
CA LEU A 4 -9.30 -0.29 -2.10
C LEU A 4 -10.42 0.64 -2.53
N GLU A 5 -10.70 1.69 -1.76
CA GLU A 5 -11.81 2.59 -2.04
C GLU A 5 -11.46 4.04 -1.73
N CYS A 6 -11.90 4.95 -2.60
CA CYS A 6 -11.94 6.36 -2.28
C CYS A 6 -13.25 6.71 -1.55
N GLU A 7 -13.15 6.98 -0.24
CA GLU A 7 -14.29 6.99 0.69
C GLU A 7 -15.44 7.91 0.29
N LYS A 8 -15.14 9.03 -0.38
CA LYS A 8 -16.15 10.04 -0.73
C LYS A 8 -16.83 9.80 -2.07
N THR A 9 -16.11 9.24 -3.04
CA THR A 9 -16.63 9.03 -4.39
C THR A 9 -17.19 7.62 -4.58
N GLY A 10 -16.76 6.67 -3.76
CA GLY A 10 -17.17 5.27 -3.84
C GLY A 10 -16.46 4.48 -4.94
N THR A 11 -15.52 5.09 -5.68
CA THR A 11 -14.67 4.37 -6.64
C THR A 11 -13.85 3.34 -5.88
N ARG A 12 -13.97 2.07 -6.28
CA ARG A 12 -13.34 0.96 -5.57
C ARG A 12 -12.79 -0.12 -6.49
N TYR A 13 -11.77 -0.82 -6.02
CA TYR A 13 -11.14 -1.96 -6.69
C TYR A 13 -11.00 -3.14 -5.74
N GLU A 14 -11.32 -4.33 -6.24
CA GLU A 14 -11.24 -5.59 -5.50
C GLU A 14 -9.93 -6.31 -5.83
N LEU A 15 -9.16 -6.64 -4.80
CA LEU A 15 -7.80 -7.17 -4.89
C LEU A 15 -7.67 -8.47 -4.10
N GLY A 16 -6.86 -9.39 -4.62
CA GLY A 16 -6.26 -10.42 -3.79
C GLY A 16 -5.14 -9.83 -2.92
N TYR A 17 -4.82 -10.48 -1.79
CA TYR A 17 -3.68 -10.04 -0.96
C TYR A 17 -2.37 -10.01 -1.73
N GLY A 18 -2.17 -10.93 -2.68
CA GLY A 18 -0.99 -10.93 -3.57
C GLY A 18 -0.93 -9.69 -4.46
N GLY A 19 -2.06 -9.28 -5.04
CA GLY A 19 -2.16 -8.07 -5.85
C GLY A 19 -1.90 -6.81 -5.04
N PHE A 20 -2.51 -6.71 -3.86
CA PHE A 20 -2.25 -5.57 -2.96
C PHE A 20 -0.80 -5.52 -2.46
N GLU A 21 -0.19 -6.68 -2.23
CA GLU A 21 1.24 -6.76 -1.90
C GLU A 21 2.12 -6.25 -3.05
N MET A 22 1.82 -6.66 -4.29
CA MET A 22 2.54 -6.18 -5.47
C MET A 22 2.38 -4.66 -5.66
N LEU A 23 1.22 -4.08 -5.35
CA LEU A 23 1.02 -2.62 -5.32
C LEU A 23 1.96 -1.95 -4.32
N ARG A 24 2.00 -2.42 -3.07
CA ARG A 24 2.90 -1.89 -2.02
C ARG A 24 4.37 -2.01 -2.42
N TRP A 25 4.73 -3.16 -2.98
CA TRP A 25 6.07 -3.43 -3.50
C TRP A 25 6.49 -2.45 -4.59
N LYS A 26 5.58 -2.08 -5.49
CA LYS A 26 5.86 -1.10 -6.54
C LYS A 26 5.98 0.31 -6.02
N VAL A 27 5.08 0.72 -5.13
CA VAL A 27 5.21 2.01 -4.44
C VAL A 27 6.56 2.09 -3.72
N ALA A 28 6.95 1.04 -2.99
CA ALA A 28 8.25 0.99 -2.29
C ALA A 28 9.44 1.05 -3.27
N GLN A 29 9.36 0.35 -4.41
CA GLN A 29 10.38 0.37 -5.45
C GLN A 29 10.60 1.77 -6.02
N ILE A 30 9.51 2.46 -6.37
CA ILE A 30 9.55 3.80 -6.98
C ILE A 30 10.10 4.85 -6.00
N HIS A 31 9.75 4.74 -4.71
CA HIS A 31 10.28 5.64 -3.67
C HIS A 31 11.77 5.41 -3.39
N GLY A 32 12.28 4.21 -3.65
CA GLY A 32 13.72 3.94 -3.70
C GLY A 32 14.15 2.64 -3.03
N LYS A 33 15.41 2.28 -3.27
CA LYS A 33 15.99 0.99 -2.85
C LYS A 33 15.90 0.73 -1.35
N ALA A 34 15.99 1.77 -0.52
CA ALA A 34 15.92 1.61 0.94
C ALA A 34 14.52 1.18 1.39
N LEU A 35 13.48 1.87 0.90
CA LEU A 35 12.10 1.54 1.25
C LEU A 35 11.70 0.19 0.70
N ARG A 36 12.19 -0.11 -0.50
CA ARG A 36 12.03 -1.42 -1.11
C ARG A 36 12.61 -2.57 -0.25
N LYS A 37 13.82 -2.41 0.29
CA LYS A 37 14.39 -3.41 1.21
C LYS A 37 13.54 -3.61 2.47
N VAL A 38 12.93 -2.54 2.98
CA VAL A 38 11.99 -2.65 4.11
C VAL A 38 10.75 -3.44 3.69
N GLN A 39 10.21 -3.19 2.50
CA GLN A 39 9.06 -3.95 1.98
C GLN A 39 9.40 -5.43 1.75
N ASP A 40 10.53 -5.74 1.12
CA ASP A 40 10.97 -7.13 0.91
C ASP A 40 11.14 -7.87 2.25
N ALA A 41 11.52 -7.15 3.30
CA ALA A 41 11.60 -7.67 4.66
C ALA A 41 10.20 -7.97 5.22
N PHE A 42 9.20 -7.09 5.02
CA PHE A 42 7.80 -7.36 5.43
C PHE A 42 7.24 -8.63 4.82
N THR A 43 7.66 -8.99 3.59
CA THR A 43 7.02 -10.05 2.81
C THR A 43 7.91 -11.25 2.51
N THR A 44 8.99 -11.38 3.27
CA THR A 44 9.83 -12.58 3.23
C THR A 44 9.02 -13.84 3.55
N PRO A 45 9.12 -14.93 2.77
CA PRO A 45 8.46 -16.20 3.08
C PRO A 45 8.79 -16.72 4.48
N LEU A 46 9.96 -16.36 5.01
CA LEU A 46 10.37 -16.68 6.38
C LEU A 46 9.37 -16.15 7.41
N PHE A 47 8.74 -14.99 7.15
CA PHE A 47 7.77 -14.36 8.03
C PHE A 47 6.55 -15.25 8.25
N ALA A 48 6.07 -15.95 7.21
CA ALA A 48 4.92 -16.84 7.32
C ALA A 48 5.17 -17.97 8.35
N TYR A 49 6.39 -18.51 8.38
CA TYR A 49 6.80 -19.62 9.25
C TYR A 49 7.38 -19.18 10.61
N MET A 50 7.47 -17.87 10.89
CA MET A 50 7.92 -17.40 12.20
C MET A 50 6.86 -17.66 13.28
N ALA A 51 7.32 -18.01 14.48
CA ALA A 51 6.48 -18.01 15.69
C ALA A 51 5.95 -16.60 15.99
N ASP A 52 4.77 -16.48 16.58
CA ASP A 52 4.07 -15.19 16.74
C ASP A 52 4.87 -14.14 17.50
N GLY A 53 5.57 -14.53 18.57
CA GLY A 53 6.45 -13.60 19.31
C GLY A 53 7.58 -13.03 18.43
N ARG A 54 8.11 -13.84 17.51
CA ARG A 54 9.11 -13.39 16.52
C ARG A 54 8.48 -12.51 15.44
N LYS A 55 7.27 -12.84 14.97
CA LYS A 55 6.51 -11.99 14.04
C LYS A 55 6.27 -10.60 14.63
N GLN A 56 5.79 -10.52 15.87
CA GLN A 56 5.53 -9.25 16.55
C GLN A 56 6.79 -8.41 16.73
N PHE A 57 7.88 -9.03 17.20
CA PHE A 57 9.18 -8.37 17.32
C PHE A 57 9.65 -7.82 15.97
N TYR A 58 9.62 -8.66 14.93
CA TYR A 58 10.03 -8.29 13.59
C TYR A 58 9.20 -7.13 13.01
N MET A 59 7.87 -7.19 13.15
CA MET A 59 6.97 -6.10 12.74
C MET A 59 7.25 -4.80 13.48
N LYS A 60 7.57 -4.85 14.78
CA LYS A 60 7.98 -3.67 15.54
C LYS A 60 9.28 -3.06 15.00
N HIS A 61 10.25 -3.90 14.63
CA HIS A 61 11.50 -3.44 14.02
C HIS A 61 11.29 -2.77 12.67
N LEU A 62 10.44 -3.35 11.81
CA LEU A 62 10.14 -2.78 10.51
C LEU A 62 9.35 -1.46 10.61
N LYS A 63 8.39 -1.37 11.52
CA LYS A 63 7.73 -0.10 11.85
C LYS A 63 8.73 0.95 12.31
N GLY A 64 9.66 0.58 13.18
CA GLY A 64 10.74 1.47 13.62
C GLY A 64 11.66 1.92 12.48
N ALA A 65 11.89 1.08 11.47
CA ALA A 65 12.66 1.45 10.28
C ALA A 65 11.92 2.53 9.46
N LEU A 66 10.63 2.33 9.18
CA LEU A 66 9.79 3.32 8.49
C LEU A 66 9.78 4.66 9.23
N CYS A 67 9.62 4.65 10.56
CA CYS A 67 9.65 5.87 11.37
C CYS A 67 10.99 6.61 11.26
N ARG A 68 12.13 5.90 11.27
CA ARG A 68 13.45 6.52 11.09
C ARG A 68 13.62 7.10 9.69
N MET A 69 13.24 6.36 8.66
CA MET A 69 13.32 6.83 7.27
C MET A 69 12.46 8.09 7.07
N GLN A 70 11.26 8.11 7.64
CA GLN A 70 10.39 9.29 7.61
C GLN A 70 11.03 10.47 8.36
N ALA A 71 11.55 10.25 9.58
CA ALA A 71 12.19 11.31 10.38
C ALA A 71 13.41 11.92 9.69
N ASN A 72 14.14 11.12 8.90
CA ASN A 72 15.27 11.57 8.11
C ASN A 72 14.89 12.23 6.77
N GLY A 73 13.59 12.29 6.43
CA GLY A 73 13.11 12.82 5.15
C GLY A 73 13.38 11.92 3.95
N GLU A 74 13.72 10.64 4.16
CA GLU A 74 14.00 9.68 3.09
C GLU A 74 12.72 9.22 2.38
N ILE A 75 11.59 9.22 3.09
CA ILE A 75 10.26 8.83 2.58
C ILE A 75 9.20 9.79 3.10
N SER A 76 8.10 9.92 2.36
CA SER A 76 6.93 10.68 2.79
C SER A 76 6.17 9.97 3.91
N GLU A 77 5.35 10.72 4.65
CA GLU A 77 4.42 10.15 5.63
C GLU A 77 3.46 9.16 4.95
N GLY A 78 2.96 9.50 3.76
CA GLY A 78 2.06 8.65 2.99
C GLY A 78 2.70 7.31 2.63
N ALA A 79 3.94 7.31 2.14
CA ALA A 79 4.64 6.06 1.83
C ALA A 79 4.88 5.20 3.08
N ALA A 80 5.30 5.83 4.19
CA ALA A 80 5.48 5.15 5.47
C ALA A 80 4.18 4.52 5.97
N ARG A 81 3.06 5.24 5.87
CA ARG A 81 1.73 4.78 6.30
C ARG A 81 1.15 3.72 5.39
N PHE A 82 1.33 3.82 4.08
CA PHE A 82 0.80 2.83 3.14
C PHE A 82 1.45 1.46 3.33
N ILE A 83 2.78 1.45 3.51
CA ILE A 83 3.55 0.23 3.73
C ILE A 83 3.38 -0.32 5.15
N GLY A 84 3.40 0.55 6.16
CA GLY A 84 3.45 0.14 7.57
C GLY A 84 2.10 -0.24 8.20
N GLN A 85 0.98 0.07 7.53
CA GLN A 85 -0.36 -0.29 8.01
C GLN A 85 -0.71 -1.75 7.67
N PRO A 86 -1.56 -2.40 8.49
CA PRO A 86 -1.95 -3.79 8.25
C PRO A 86 -2.74 -3.95 6.95
N TYR A 87 -2.80 -5.19 6.45
CA TYR A 87 -3.51 -5.55 5.23
C TYR A 87 -5.03 -5.51 5.45
N CYS A 88 -5.50 -6.00 6.60
CA CYS A 88 -6.95 -6.15 6.88
C CYS A 88 -7.71 -4.84 7.02
N LYS A 89 -7.04 -3.73 7.33
CA LYS A 89 -7.64 -2.41 7.45
C LYS A 89 -6.59 -1.30 7.42
N GLY A 90 -6.84 -0.25 6.65
CA GLY A 90 -6.01 0.96 6.73
C GLY A 90 -6.60 2.15 5.99
N THR A 91 -5.94 3.28 6.17
CA THR A 91 -6.40 4.57 5.63
C THR A 91 -5.23 5.49 5.32
N LEU A 92 -5.40 6.30 4.27
CA LEU A 92 -4.54 7.42 3.92
C LEU A 92 -5.40 8.67 3.75
N SER A 93 -4.98 9.76 4.38
CA SER A 93 -5.61 11.07 4.14
C SER A 93 -5.34 11.55 2.71
N ALA A 94 -6.11 12.54 2.22
CA ALA A 94 -5.86 13.19 0.94
C ALA A 94 -4.41 13.69 0.80
N LYS A 95 -3.84 14.24 1.88
CA LYS A 95 -2.41 14.65 1.91
C LYS A 95 -1.49 13.45 1.65
N ASN A 96 -1.71 12.33 2.34
CA ASN A 96 -0.90 11.13 2.16
C ASN A 96 -1.06 10.54 0.75
N CYS A 97 -2.27 10.57 0.19
CA CYS A 97 -2.51 10.16 -1.19
C CYS A 97 -1.72 11.03 -2.17
N ASN A 98 -1.70 12.35 -1.97
CA ASN A 98 -0.95 13.27 -2.81
C ASN A 98 0.56 13.00 -2.77
N GLU A 99 1.11 12.75 -1.58
CA GLU A 99 2.53 12.43 -1.41
C GLU A 99 2.96 11.18 -2.19
N ILE A 100 2.09 10.16 -2.25
CA ILE A 100 2.35 8.95 -3.02
C ILE A 100 2.12 9.21 -4.52
N TYR A 101 0.99 9.84 -4.88
CA TYR A 101 0.62 10.14 -6.26
C TYR A 101 1.72 10.90 -6.99
N GLU A 102 2.26 11.97 -6.38
CA GLU A 102 3.31 12.79 -7.00
C GLU A 102 4.57 11.98 -7.37
N LYS A 103 4.86 10.91 -6.63
CA LYS A 103 5.99 10.02 -6.91
C LYS A 103 5.69 8.97 -7.97
N ILE A 104 4.43 8.53 -8.09
CA ILE A 104 4.07 7.39 -8.94
C ILE A 104 3.34 7.77 -10.23
N LYS A 105 2.88 9.02 -10.37
CA LYS A 105 1.96 9.47 -11.43
C LYS A 105 2.40 9.27 -12.88
N GLY A 106 3.68 9.04 -13.12
CA GLY A 106 4.23 8.78 -14.45
C GLY A 106 4.71 7.34 -14.67
N TYR A 107 4.47 6.44 -13.70
CA TYR A 107 4.80 5.03 -13.84
C TYR A 107 3.61 4.27 -14.41
N GLU A 108 3.90 3.42 -15.38
CA GLU A 108 2.94 2.59 -16.10
C GLU A 108 3.48 1.16 -16.17
N ASP A 109 2.59 0.17 -16.06
CA ASP A 109 2.87 -1.21 -16.43
C ASP A 109 1.60 -1.93 -16.90
N GLU A 110 1.78 -3.15 -17.40
CA GLU A 110 0.72 -4.01 -17.95
C GLU A 110 0.33 -5.13 -16.97
N LEU A 111 0.77 -5.03 -15.70
CA LEU A 111 0.48 -6.06 -14.71
C LEU A 111 -0.96 -5.88 -14.23
N ASN A 112 -1.71 -6.98 -14.15
CA ASN A 112 -3.01 -6.98 -13.49
C ASN A 112 -2.82 -7.24 -11.99
N TYR A 113 -3.27 -6.29 -11.16
CA TYR A 113 -3.24 -6.36 -9.71
C TYR A 113 -4.55 -6.86 -9.11
N ALA A 114 -5.63 -6.92 -9.90
CA ALA A 114 -6.93 -7.42 -9.47
C ALA A 114 -6.90 -8.89 -9.03
N LEU A 115 -7.97 -9.31 -8.34
CA LEU A 115 -8.25 -10.72 -8.16
C LEU A 115 -8.56 -11.34 -9.53
N ALA A 116 -7.89 -12.45 -9.86
CA ALA A 116 -8.15 -13.20 -11.08
C ALA A 116 -9.65 -13.45 -11.24
N ASP A 117 -10.15 -13.27 -12.47
CA ASP A 117 -11.50 -13.60 -12.91
C ASP A 117 -12.63 -12.61 -12.54
N HIS A 118 -12.33 -11.54 -11.79
CA HIS A 118 -13.36 -10.61 -11.29
C HIS A 118 -13.20 -9.14 -11.73
N SER A 119 -11.99 -8.67 -12.12
CA SER A 119 -11.77 -7.32 -12.67
C SER A 119 -10.37 -7.16 -13.29
N GLU A 120 -10.14 -6.02 -13.95
CA GLU A 120 -8.82 -5.53 -14.31
C GLU A 120 -8.49 -4.32 -13.44
N MET A 121 -7.30 -4.31 -12.86
CA MET A 121 -6.73 -3.15 -12.20
C MET A 121 -5.25 -3.09 -12.50
N HIS A 122 -4.83 -2.05 -13.20
CA HIS A 122 -3.43 -1.76 -13.47
C HIS A 122 -2.88 -0.73 -12.49
N PHE A 123 -1.57 -0.52 -12.51
CA PHE A 123 -0.94 0.44 -11.61
C PHE A 123 -1.40 1.89 -11.84
N GLN A 124 -1.77 2.22 -13.08
CA GLN A 124 -2.32 3.50 -13.50
C GLN A 124 -3.68 3.76 -12.87
N ASP A 125 -4.50 2.71 -12.69
CA ASP A 125 -5.79 2.81 -11.99
C ASP A 125 -5.59 3.17 -10.52
N PHE A 126 -4.58 2.57 -9.86
CA PHE A 126 -4.20 2.95 -8.50
C PHE A 126 -3.75 4.42 -8.44
N SER A 127 -2.94 4.86 -9.39
CA SER A 127 -2.50 6.26 -9.50
C SER A 127 -3.69 7.21 -9.71
N ALA A 128 -4.65 6.85 -10.56
CA ALA A 128 -5.87 7.60 -10.81
C ALA A 128 -6.76 7.68 -9.56
N LEU A 129 -6.91 6.57 -8.82
CA LEU A 129 -7.66 6.52 -7.57
C LEU A 129 -7.05 7.45 -6.51
N LEU A 130 -5.72 7.47 -6.35
CA LEU A 130 -5.07 8.41 -5.45
C LEU A 130 -5.35 9.86 -5.86
N LYS A 131 -5.21 10.18 -7.15
CA LYS A 131 -5.50 11.52 -7.70
C LYS A 131 -6.95 11.93 -7.43
N GLU A 132 -7.89 10.99 -7.57
CA GLU A 132 -9.31 11.21 -7.31
C GLU A 132 -9.56 11.54 -5.84
N CYS A 133 -8.95 10.79 -4.91
CA CYS A 133 -9.05 11.11 -3.49
C CYS A 133 -8.45 12.47 -3.15
N VAL A 134 -7.34 12.84 -3.77
CA VAL A 134 -6.75 14.18 -3.62
C VAL A 134 -7.72 15.26 -4.12
N ALA A 135 -8.28 15.10 -5.32
CA ALA A 135 -9.19 16.08 -5.93
C ALA A 135 -10.47 16.29 -5.11
N ASN A 136 -10.92 15.25 -4.39
CA ASN A 136 -12.15 15.28 -3.60
C ASN A 136 -11.91 15.58 -2.10
N ASN A 137 -10.66 15.79 -1.69
CA ASN A 137 -10.23 15.86 -0.29
C ASN A 137 -10.77 14.68 0.54
N ALA A 138 -10.62 13.47 -0.02
CA ALA A 138 -11.14 12.23 0.53
C ALA A 138 -10.00 11.31 1.02
N ALA A 139 -10.34 10.39 1.91
CA ALA A 139 -9.43 9.33 2.30
C ALA A 139 -9.44 8.19 1.27
N LEU A 140 -8.27 7.61 1.02
CA LEU A 140 -8.19 6.26 0.48
C LEU A 140 -8.26 5.29 1.67
N VAL A 141 -9.15 4.31 1.59
CA VAL A 141 -9.30 3.27 2.61
C VAL A 141 -9.10 1.90 1.98
N TRP A 142 -8.68 0.94 2.81
CA TRP A 142 -8.77 -0.47 2.46
C TRP A 142 -9.22 -1.30 3.64
N SER A 143 -9.92 -2.38 3.34
CA SER A 143 -10.33 -3.38 4.31
C SER A 143 -10.55 -4.74 3.66
N ASP A 144 -10.55 -5.78 4.47
CA ASP A 144 -11.09 -7.08 4.06
C ASP A 144 -12.59 -6.94 3.75
N VAL A 145 -13.05 -7.67 2.73
CA VAL A 145 -14.49 -7.89 2.52
C VAL A 145 -14.97 -8.81 3.65
N GLU A 146 -15.91 -8.36 4.48
CA GLU A 146 -16.63 -9.25 5.38
C GLU A 146 -17.49 -10.17 4.51
N GLU A 147 -17.18 -11.48 4.51
CA GLU A 147 -18.07 -12.49 3.93
C GLU A 147 -19.35 -12.51 4.77
N GLY A 148 -20.44 -11.99 4.20
CA GLY A 148 -21.79 -12.03 4.78
C GLY A 148 -22.46 -13.39 4.64
#